data_AF-H8I634-F1
#
_entry.id   AF-H8I634-F1
#
_cell.length_a   1.000
_cell.length_b   1.000
_cell.length_c   1.000
_cell.angle_alpha   90.00
_cell.angle_beta   90.00
_cell.angle_gamma   90.00
#
_symmetry.space_group_name_H-M   'P 1'
#
loop_
_entity.id
_entity.type
_entity.pdbx_description
1 polymer ?
#
loop_
_entity_poly.entity_id
_entity_poly.type
_entity_poly.pdbx_seq_one_letter_code
_entity_poly.pdbx_strand_id
1 'polypeptide(L)'
;MLEIPSIAPSGSHNSLFSLLERFIEKHSGEYTSKEIYENFSKKTNLSEFNRIINELADSGKIAIDSEGKICYIWDPESVKRTIKNKRLAFRR
;
A
#
# COMPACT_ATOMS: atom_id res chain seq x y z
N MET A 1 14.22 -16.86 8.03
CA MET A 1 14.68 -15.52 8.46
C MET A 1 14.38 -14.56 7.33
N LEU A 2 13.36 -13.72 7.48
CA LEU A 2 13.06 -12.67 6.49
C LEU A 2 13.95 -11.47 6.81
N GLU A 3 14.84 -11.11 5.89
CA GLU A 3 15.68 -9.91 5.98
C GLU A 3 14.78 -8.67 5.89
N ILE A 4 14.54 -8.06 7.05
CA ILE A 4 13.87 -6.77 7.14
C ILE A 4 14.91 -5.71 6.75
N PRO A 5 14.69 -4.88 5.71
CA PRO A 5 15.64 -3.83 5.37
C PRO A 5 15.74 -2.85 6.54
N SER A 6 16.91 -2.85 7.18
CA SER A 6 17.28 -1.89 8.22
C SER A 6 17.46 -0.52 7.60
N ILE A 7 16.38 0.26 7.52
CA ILE A 7 16.46 1.68 7.21
C ILE A 7 16.04 2.44 8.47
N ALA A 8 16.92 3.33 8.92
CA ALA A 8 16.84 4.09 10.16
C ALA A 8 15.65 5.06 10.19
N PRO A 9 14.99 5.27 11.35
CA PRO A 9 13.93 6.26 11.46
C PRO A 9 14.54 7.65 11.67
N SER A 10 14.79 8.40 10.60
CA SER A 10 14.84 9.86 10.67
C SER A 10 13.45 10.40 10.31
N GLY A 11 12.93 11.27 11.18
CA GLY A 11 11.52 11.63 11.22
C GLY A 11 10.96 12.13 9.89
N SER A 12 9.85 11.53 9.47
CA SER A 12 8.85 12.08 8.53
C SER A 12 7.79 11.00 8.31
N HIS A 13 6.52 11.33 8.50
CA HIS A 13 5.35 10.46 8.20
C HIS A 13 5.48 9.71 6.85
N ASN A 14 6.16 10.31 5.87
CA ASN A 14 6.42 9.72 4.54
C ASN A 14 7.28 8.46 4.54
N SER A 15 8.16 8.27 5.53
CA SER A 15 9.07 7.13 5.58
C SER A 15 8.30 5.83 5.84
N LEU A 16 7.32 5.86 6.75
CA LEU A 16 6.51 4.68 7.09
C LEU A 16 5.55 4.32 5.96
N PHE A 17 4.92 5.32 5.33
CA PHE A 17 4.04 5.14 4.16
C PHE A 17 4.76 4.40 3.03
N SER A 18 5.95 4.88 2.66
CA SER A 18 6.74 4.30 1.55
C SER A 18 7.22 2.87 1.85
N LEU A 19 7.51 2.58 3.12
CA LEU A 19 7.89 1.25 3.60
C LEU A 19 6.72 0.27 3.52
N LEU A 20 5.54 0.68 3.99
CA LEU A 20 4.33 -0.13 3.94
C LEU A 20 3.89 -0.38 2.50
N GLU A 21 3.88 0.66 1.67
CA GLU A 21 3.50 0.58 0.25
C GLU A 21 4.37 -0.44 -0.49
N ARG A 22 5.70 -0.34 -0.37
CA ARG A 22 6.62 -1.32 -0.95
C ARG A 22 6.48 -2.72 -0.39
N PHE A 23 6.17 -2.85 0.91
CA PHE A 23 5.99 -4.16 1.53
C PHE A 23 4.75 -4.85 0.97
N ILE A 24 3.63 -4.12 0.85
CA ILE A 24 2.38 -4.61 0.27
C ILE A 24 2.55 -4.88 -1.23
N GLU A 25 3.30 -4.05 -1.95
CA GLU A 25 3.63 -4.29 -3.36
C GLU A 25 4.40 -5.60 -3.55
N LYS A 26 5.43 -5.84 -2.71
CA LYS A 26 6.29 -7.01 -2.81
C LYS A 26 5.60 -8.32 -2.37
N HIS A 27 4.70 -8.23 -1.39
CA HIS A 27 4.00 -9.37 -0.80
C HIS A 27 2.48 -9.33 -1.03
N SER A 28 2.07 -8.74 -2.15
CA SER A 28 0.66 -8.55 -2.53
C SER A 28 -0.10 -9.88 -2.50
N GLY A 29 -1.13 -9.97 -1.65
CA GLY A 29 -1.98 -11.16 -1.52
C GLY A 29 -1.38 -12.30 -0.71
N GLU A 30 -0.19 -12.12 -0.12
CA GLU A 30 0.49 -13.14 0.68
C GLU A 30 0.16 -13.03 2.18
N TYR A 31 -0.09 -11.81 2.68
CA TYR A 31 -0.33 -11.57 4.11
C TYR A 31 -1.65 -10.87 4.39
N THR A 32 -2.21 -11.17 5.55
CA THR A 32 -3.35 -10.43 6.12
C THR A 32 -2.92 -9.12 6.76
N SER A 33 -3.85 -8.17 6.91
CA SER A 33 -3.61 -6.89 7.60
C SER A 33 -3.00 -7.09 8.99
N LYS A 34 -3.39 -8.18 9.66
CA LYS A 34 -2.90 -8.56 10.99
C LYS A 34 -1.46 -9.05 10.95
N GLU A 35 -1.09 -9.89 10.01
CA GLU A 35 0.29 -10.40 9.87
C GLU A 35 1.28 -9.31 9.45
N ILE A 36 0.84 -8.40 8.57
CA ILE A 36 1.62 -7.21 8.21
C ILE A 36 1.83 -6.35 9.46
N TYR A 37 0.78 -6.13 10.24
CA TYR A 37 0.87 -5.40 11.50
C TYR A 37 1.80 -6.10 12.49
N GLU A 38 1.70 -7.42 12.70
CA GLU A 38 2.59 -8.14 13.62
C GLU A 38 4.07 -8.03 13.22
N ASN A 39 4.37 -8.05 11.91
CA ASN A 39 5.72 -7.80 11.40
C ASN A 39 6.18 -6.35 11.63
N PHE A 40 5.29 -5.36 11.52
CA PHE A 40 5.58 -3.94 11.70
C PHE A 40 5.48 -3.43 13.15
N SER A 41 4.75 -4.12 14.03
CA SER A 41 4.31 -3.66 15.36
C SER A 41 5.47 -3.38 16.32
N LYS A 42 6.70 -3.76 15.98
CA LYS A 42 7.90 -3.37 16.71
C LYS A 42 8.34 -1.92 16.46
N LYS A 43 7.86 -1.28 15.39
CA LYS A 43 8.31 0.05 14.93
C LYS A 43 7.21 1.11 14.86
N THR A 44 5.93 0.73 14.86
CA THR A 44 4.83 1.70 14.70
C THR A 44 3.61 1.37 15.55
N ASN A 45 2.78 2.39 15.80
CA ASN A 45 1.51 2.28 16.49
C ASN A 45 0.41 1.77 15.56
N LEU A 46 -0.55 1.02 16.09
CA LEU A 46 -1.72 0.52 15.35
C LEU A 46 -2.50 1.64 14.65
N SER A 47 -2.59 2.81 15.28
CA SER A 47 -3.29 3.98 14.72
C SER A 47 -2.61 4.53 13.46
N GLU A 48 -1.27 4.59 13.43
CA GLU A 48 -0.53 5.04 12.25
C GLU A 48 -0.61 4.02 11.12
N PHE A 49 -0.49 2.73 11.46
CA PHE A 49 -0.67 1.64 10.50
C PHE A 49 -2.06 1.71 9.85
N ASN A 50 -3.12 1.80 10.65
CA ASN A 50 -4.50 1.89 10.15
C ASN A 50 -4.70 3.14 9.31
N ARG A 51 -4.10 4.28 9.67
CA ARG A 51 -4.18 5.50 8.86
C ARG A 51 -3.57 5.29 7.48
N ILE A 52 -2.39 4.68 7.38
CA ILE A 52 -1.73 4.42 6.09
C ILE A 52 -2.50 3.41 5.25
N ILE A 53 -2.98 2.31 5.86
CA ILE A 53 -3.80 1.32 5.16
C ILE A 53 -5.08 1.95 4.62
N ASN A 54 -5.76 2.77 5.43
CA ASN A 54 -6.94 3.50 4.97
C ASN A 54 -6.61 4.47 3.83
N GLU A 55 -5.51 5.21 3.89
CA GLU A 55 -5.08 6.10 2.78
C GLU A 55 -4.78 5.33 1.49
N LEU A 56 -4.10 4.18 1.60
CA LEU A 56 -3.80 3.33 0.44
C LEU A 56 -5.08 2.72 -0.15
N ALA A 57 -6.03 2.32 0.70
CA ALA A 57 -7.31 1.78 0.29
C ALA A 57 -8.21 2.85 -0.34
N ASP A 58 -8.28 4.04 0.26
CA ASP A 58 -9.03 5.20 -0.25
C ASP A 58 -8.49 5.68 -1.60
N SER A 59 -7.16 5.68 -1.77
CA SER A 59 -6.52 5.91 -3.06
C SER A 59 -6.78 4.81 -4.10
N GLY A 60 -7.43 3.70 -3.73
CA GLY A 60 -7.68 2.56 -4.60
C GLY A 60 -6.40 1.79 -4.96
N LYS A 61 -5.33 1.93 -4.16
CA LYS A 61 -4.06 1.28 -4.44
C LYS A 61 -3.99 -0.16 -3.96
N ILE A 62 -4.71 -0.44 -2.89
CA ILE A 62 -4.81 -1.77 -2.28
C ILE A 62 -6.27 -2.21 -2.25
N ALA A 63 -6.48 -3.52 -2.34
CA ALA A 63 -7.74 -4.18 -2.09
C ALA A 63 -7.57 -5.19 -0.96
N ILE A 64 -8.64 -5.43 -0.23
CA ILE A 64 -8.68 -6.43 0.83
C ILE A 64 -9.57 -7.57 0.32
N ASP A 65 -9.00 -8.77 0.26
CA ASP A 65 -9.74 -9.96 -0.14
C ASP A 65 -10.73 -10.41 0.94
N SER A 66 -11.66 -11.31 0.60
CA SER A 66 -12.63 -11.87 1.55
C SER A 66 -11.96 -12.63 2.71
N GLU A 67 -10.72 -13.10 2.55
CA GLU A 67 -9.91 -13.69 3.63
C GLU A 67 -9.17 -12.66 4.50
N GLY A 68 -9.29 -11.36 4.21
CA GLY A 68 -8.58 -10.29 4.91
C GLY A 68 -7.13 -10.08 4.45
N LYS A 69 -6.75 -10.67 3.30
CA LYS A 69 -5.43 -10.51 2.66
C LYS A 69 -5.35 -9.16 1.96
N ILE A 70 -4.25 -8.43 2.13
CA ILE A 70 -4.05 -7.16 1.46
C ILE A 70 -3.33 -7.40 0.13
N CYS A 71 -3.98 -7.01 -0.96
CA CYS A 71 -3.47 -7.09 -2.31
C CYS A 71 -3.19 -5.68 -2.83
N TYR A 72 -1.98 -5.43 -3.31
CA TYR A 72 -1.68 -4.25 -4.12
C TYR A 72 -2.28 -4.44 -5.51
N ILE A 73 -3.18 -3.53 -5.90
CA ILE A 73 -3.90 -3.56 -7.19
C ILE A 73 -3.64 -2.32 -8.05
N TRP A 74 -2.85 -1.36 -7.55
CA TRP A 74 -2.53 -0.16 -8.31
C TRP A 74 -1.56 -0.45 -9.44
N ASP A 75 -2.02 -0.27 -10.68
CA ASP A 75 -1.15 -0.26 -11.85
C ASP A 75 -0.99 1.17 -12.40
N PRO A 76 0.10 1.88 -12.07
CA PRO A 76 0.30 3.26 -12.52
C PRO A 76 0.44 3.36 -14.05
N GLU A 77 0.83 2.29 -14.74
CA GLU A 77 0.92 2.25 -16.20
C GLU A 77 -0.46 2.28 -16.86
N SER A 78 -1.40 1.46 -16.39
CA SER A 78 -2.77 1.38 -16.87
C SER A 78 -3.53 2.68 -16.64
N VAL A 79 -3.31 3.33 -15.49
CA VAL A 79 -3.88 4.64 -15.19
C VAL A 79 -3.33 5.71 -16.14
N LYS A 80 -2.00 5.73 -16.37
CA LYS A 80 -1.39 6.65 -17.34
C LYS A 80 -1.93 6.42 -18.75
N ARG A 81 -2.08 5.17 -19.21
CA ARG A 81 -2.68 4.83 -20.52
C ARG A 81 -4.12 5.31 -20.62
N THR A 82 -4.90 5.14 -19.55
CA THR A 82 -6.31 5.57 -19.48
C THR A 82 -6.45 7.10 -19.52
N ILE A 83 -5.61 7.83 -18.76
CA ILE A 83 -5.62 9.30 -18.77
C ILE A 83 -5.16 9.86 -20.12
N LYS A 84 -4.15 9.23 -20.75
CA LYS A 84 -3.68 9.64 -22.09
C LYS A 84 -4.78 9.47 -23.15
N ASN A 85 -5.62 8.46 -23.01
CA ASN A 85 -6.78 8.21 -23.90
C ASN A 85 -8.04 9.02 -23.54
N LYS A 86 -8.12 9.62 -22.35
CA LYS A 86 -9.27 10.44 -21.92
C LYS A 86 -9.37 11.81 -22.62
N ARG A 87 -8.45 12.13 -23.54
CA ARG A 87 -8.65 13.19 -24.56
C ARG A 87 -9.59 12.78 -25.70
N LEU A 88 -10.08 11.54 -25.73
CA LEU A 88 -11.11 11.08 -26.65
C LEU A 88 -12.38 10.72 -25.89
N ALA A 89 -13.49 11.31 -26.32
CA ALA A 89 -14.87 11.06 -25.90
C ALA A 89 -15.34 11.70 -24.57
N PHE A 90 -15.43 13.03 -24.56
CA PHE A 90 -16.68 13.68 -24.14
C PHE A 90 -16.99 14.81 -25.13
N ARG A 91 -17.61 14.42 -26.25
CA ARG A 91 -18.30 15.36 -27.13
C ARG A 91 -19.76 14.89 -27.13
N ARG A 92 -20.58 15.56 -26.31
CA ARG A 92 -22.04 15.52 -26.44
C ARG A 92 -22.44 16.22 -27.73
#